data_AF-A0A920FVZ4-F1
#
_entry.id   AF-A0A920FVZ4-F1
#
_cell.length_a   1.000
_cell.length_b   1.000
_cell.length_c   1.000
_cell.angle_alpha   90.00
_cell.angle_beta   90.00
_cell.angle_gamma   90.00
#
_symmetry.space_group_name_H-M   'P 1'
#
loop_
_entity.id
_entity.type
_entity.pdbx_description
1 polymer ?
#
loop_
_entity_poly.entity_id
_entity_poly.type
_entity_poly.pdbx_seq_one_letter_code
_entity_poly.pdbx_strand_id
1 'polypeptide(L)'
;MLQQTTVSTVQNKLPTILKEFPDFKSFKSKKIDDFLKCWSGLGYYNRAINFYKSVSIINKNFKGILPEDKNELLNLPGIGEYTANAIVAIGYNKRAFPIDVNVKRLISRLIKESLTDQQVSEILNKITLKKRNFRKFAESMMDYSSSICKKNYPQCQECIFQSYCKSAFKKFIPLKKKKILSKNINFYLIETKNKICFVKNPKFQFYKNFIHLPSSLDKELLSKYKKDKKILKFSFKYSITNYRFKINVFEILSKEFDNNPDIIWIKKSEISKIPIPTLFKKILN
;
A
#
# COMPACT_ATOMS: atom_id res chain seq x y z
N MET A 1 -2.92 1.64 7.09
CA MET A 1 -3.66 1.07 5.92
C MET A 1 -4.11 2.12 4.90
N LEU A 2 -4.50 3.34 5.29
CA LEU A 2 -5.03 4.36 4.37
C LEU A 2 -3.99 5.01 3.43
N GLN A 3 -2.69 4.79 3.65
CA GLN A 3 -1.64 5.30 2.76
C GLN A 3 -1.80 4.75 1.33
N GLN A 4 -2.24 5.56 0.37
CA GLN A 4 -2.51 5.12 -1.02
C GLN A 4 -3.54 3.99 -1.12
N THR A 5 -4.53 3.95 -0.23
CA THR A 5 -5.64 2.99 -0.28
C THR A 5 -6.93 3.71 0.10
N THR A 6 -8.04 3.44 -0.60
CA THR A 6 -9.32 4.11 -0.32
C THR A 6 -9.88 3.67 1.02
N VAL A 7 -10.68 4.55 1.65
CA VAL A 7 -11.38 4.25 2.92
C VAL A 7 -12.24 3.00 2.78
N SER A 8 -13.04 2.88 1.72
CA SER A 8 -13.89 1.71 1.45
C SER A 8 -13.12 0.39 1.41
N THR A 9 -11.94 0.39 0.77
CA THR A 9 -11.09 -0.81 0.70
C THR A 9 -10.56 -1.19 2.09
N VAL A 10 -10.19 -0.20 2.90
CA VAL A 10 -9.71 -0.44 4.27
C VAL A 10 -10.83 -0.91 5.18
N GLN A 11 -12.03 -0.33 5.08
CA GLN A 11 -13.20 -0.72 5.87
C GLN A 11 -13.53 -2.21 5.72
N ASN A 12 -13.43 -2.76 4.52
CA ASN A 12 -13.67 -4.18 4.28
C ASN A 12 -12.59 -5.11 4.87
N LYS A 13 -11.38 -4.60 5.12
CA LYS A 13 -10.24 -5.41 5.55
C LYS A 13 -9.92 -5.29 7.04
N LEU A 14 -10.15 -4.11 7.60
CA LEU A 14 -9.81 -3.77 8.98
C LEU A 14 -10.43 -4.74 10.00
N PRO A 15 -11.72 -5.15 9.92
CA PRO A 15 -12.33 -6.06 10.89
C PRO A 15 -11.62 -7.41 10.98
N THR A 16 -11.24 -8.00 9.84
CA THR A 16 -10.51 -9.28 9.82
C THR A 16 -9.14 -9.14 10.46
N ILE A 17 -8.42 -8.04 10.17
CA ILE A 17 -7.11 -7.77 10.78
C ILE A 17 -7.25 -7.59 12.29
N LEU A 18 -8.21 -6.80 12.76
CA LEU A 18 -8.39 -6.55 14.20
C LEU A 18 -8.88 -7.79 14.97
N LYS A 19 -9.68 -8.66 14.34
CA LYS A 19 -10.06 -9.95 14.92
C LYS A 19 -8.85 -10.84 15.17
N GLU A 20 -7.96 -10.92 14.20
CA GLU A 20 -6.74 -11.74 14.29
C GLU A 20 -5.64 -11.06 15.12
N PHE A 21 -5.53 -9.74 15.04
CA PHE A 21 -4.45 -8.95 15.63
C PHE A 21 -5.04 -7.77 16.40
N PRO A 22 -5.67 -8.00 17.56
CA PRO A 22 -6.41 -6.98 18.30
C PRO A 22 -5.52 -5.89 18.92
N ASP A 23 -4.27 -6.24 19.25
CA ASP A 23 -3.31 -5.32 19.84
C ASP A 23 -1.87 -5.63 19.38
N PHE A 24 -0.89 -4.82 19.79
CA PHE A 24 0.51 -5.07 19.44
C PHE A 24 1.06 -6.36 20.03
N LYS A 25 0.63 -6.76 21.24
CA LYS A 25 1.15 -7.96 21.93
C LYS A 25 0.75 -9.25 21.20
N SER A 26 -0.41 -9.26 20.54
CA SER A 26 -0.91 -10.38 19.73
C SER A 26 0.04 -10.80 18.60
N PHE A 27 0.92 -9.91 18.16
CA PHE A 27 1.93 -10.21 17.13
C PHE A 27 3.09 -11.07 17.64
N LYS A 28 3.31 -11.17 18.97
CA LYS A 28 4.49 -11.87 19.52
C LYS A 28 4.57 -13.36 19.15
N SER A 29 3.42 -14.03 19.04
CA SER A 29 3.32 -15.46 18.74
C SER A 29 2.97 -15.78 17.29
N LYS A 30 2.68 -14.76 16.47
CA LYS A 30 2.27 -14.93 15.07
C LYS A 30 3.44 -14.69 14.12
N LYS A 31 3.40 -15.30 12.93
CA LYS A 31 4.43 -15.08 11.91
C LYS A 31 4.03 -13.93 10.99
N ILE A 32 5.02 -13.31 10.33
CA ILE A 32 4.76 -12.27 9.33
C ILE A 32 3.83 -12.74 8.22
N ASP A 33 3.93 -14.02 7.82
CA ASP A 33 3.08 -14.61 6.78
C ASP A 33 1.60 -14.59 7.16
N ASP A 34 1.27 -14.76 8.44
CA ASP A 34 -0.12 -14.71 8.90
C ASP A 34 -0.68 -13.29 8.78
N PHE A 35 0.15 -12.29 9.07
CA PHE A 35 -0.20 -10.89 8.84
C PHE A 35 -0.29 -10.54 7.35
N LEU A 36 0.62 -11.05 6.51
CA LEU A 36 0.59 -10.83 5.06
C LEU A 36 -0.62 -11.48 4.39
N LYS A 37 -1.10 -12.63 4.88
CA LYS A 37 -2.37 -13.23 4.46
C LYS A 37 -3.53 -12.27 4.75
N CYS A 38 -3.58 -11.73 5.97
CA CYS A 38 -4.58 -10.74 6.37
C CYS A 38 -4.42 -9.40 5.63
N TRP A 39 -3.23 -9.07 5.11
CA TRP A 39 -3.01 -7.86 4.29
C TRP A 39 -3.33 -8.07 2.81
N SER A 40 -3.47 -9.33 2.36
CA SER A 40 -3.64 -9.66 0.94
C SER A 40 -4.86 -8.94 0.35
N GLY A 41 -4.64 -8.27 -0.79
CA GLY A 41 -5.64 -7.43 -1.46
C GLY A 41 -5.45 -5.93 -1.25
N LEU A 42 -4.78 -5.49 -0.18
CA LEU A 42 -4.54 -4.05 0.09
C LEU A 42 -3.41 -3.45 -0.76
N GLY A 43 -2.57 -4.28 -1.37
CA GLY A 43 -1.39 -3.84 -2.12
C GLY A 43 -0.33 -3.16 -1.24
N TYR A 44 0.75 -2.68 -1.88
CA TYR A 44 1.88 -2.01 -1.21
C TYR A 44 2.36 -2.76 0.04
N TYR A 45 2.72 -4.03 -0.13
CA TYR A 45 3.03 -4.95 0.98
C TYR A 45 4.21 -4.54 1.85
N ASN A 46 5.11 -3.67 1.36
CA ASN A 46 6.15 -3.09 2.21
C ASN A 46 5.55 -2.33 3.42
N ARG A 47 4.33 -1.78 3.30
CA ARG A 47 3.62 -1.19 4.45
C ARG A 47 3.34 -2.23 5.52
N ALA A 48 2.89 -3.43 5.15
CA ALA A 48 2.61 -4.51 6.08
C ALA A 48 3.90 -5.00 6.76
N ILE A 49 4.98 -5.16 5.97
CA ILE A 49 6.28 -5.62 6.47
C ILE A 49 6.86 -4.59 7.45
N ASN A 50 6.83 -3.30 7.09
CA ASN A 50 7.31 -2.23 7.95
C ASN A 50 6.45 -2.08 9.22
N PHE A 51 5.13 -2.23 9.10
CA PHE A 51 4.25 -2.28 10.25
C PHE A 51 4.63 -3.43 11.19
N TYR A 52 4.79 -4.65 10.66
CA TYR A 52 5.17 -5.82 11.45
C TYR A 52 6.51 -5.61 12.18
N LYS A 53 7.52 -5.04 11.50
CA LYS A 53 8.81 -4.66 12.11
C LYS A 53 8.61 -3.62 13.22
N SER A 54 7.80 -2.59 12.98
CA SER A 54 7.49 -1.57 13.99
C SER A 54 6.81 -2.16 15.22
N VAL A 55 5.86 -3.09 15.04
CA VAL A 55 5.19 -3.77 16.15
C VAL A 55 6.19 -4.58 16.99
N SER A 56 7.17 -5.23 16.36
CA SER A 56 8.26 -5.91 17.08
C SER A 56 9.06 -4.94 17.97
N ILE A 57 9.42 -3.77 17.43
CA ILE A 57 10.11 -2.71 18.18
C ILE A 57 9.23 -2.19 19.33
N ILE A 58 7.95 -1.92 19.07
CA ILE A 58 6.97 -1.46 20.07
C ILE A 58 6.85 -2.46 21.22
N ASN A 59 6.75 -3.76 20.91
CA ASN A 59 6.68 -4.81 21.91
C ASN A 59 7.94 -4.92 22.78
N LYS A 60 9.11 -4.76 22.16
CA LYS A 60 10.41 -4.91 22.83
C LYS A 60 10.77 -3.68 23.66
N ASN A 61 10.70 -2.49 23.06
CA ASN A 61 11.24 -1.26 23.64
C ASN A 61 10.19 -0.46 24.41
N PHE A 62 8.91 -0.59 24.04
CA PHE A 62 7.81 0.20 24.60
C PHE A 62 6.73 -0.67 25.28
N LYS A 63 7.06 -1.92 25.62
CA LYS A 63 6.19 -2.87 26.34
C LYS A 63 4.80 -3.10 25.68
N GLY A 64 4.72 -2.92 24.36
CA GLY A 64 3.48 -3.08 23.60
C GLY A 64 2.59 -1.83 23.61
N ILE A 65 3.10 -0.67 24.03
CA ILE A 65 2.43 0.63 24.00
C ILE A 65 3.07 1.46 22.89
N LEU A 66 2.26 2.07 22.02
CA LEU A 66 2.78 2.93 20.96
C LEU A 66 3.40 4.20 21.60
N PRO A 67 4.61 4.65 21.21
CA PRO A 67 5.14 5.90 21.74
C PRO A 67 4.26 7.10 21.34
N GLU A 68 4.17 8.08 22.24
CA GLU A 68 3.47 9.34 22.00
C GLU A 68 4.38 10.45 21.47
N ASP A 69 5.70 10.29 21.64
CA ASP A 69 6.69 11.22 21.12
C ASP A 69 6.84 11.06 19.60
N LYS A 70 6.92 12.20 18.92
CA LYS A 70 7.02 12.22 17.46
C LYS A 70 8.36 11.66 16.97
N ASN A 71 9.47 11.95 17.67
CA ASN A 71 10.79 11.48 17.24
C ASN A 71 10.92 9.97 17.44
N GLU A 72 10.37 9.43 18.53
CA GLU A 72 10.25 7.98 18.73
C GLU A 72 9.43 7.32 17.63
N LEU A 73 8.29 7.92 17.26
CA LEU A 73 7.46 7.43 16.16
C LEU A 73 8.20 7.46 14.82
N LEU A 74 8.97 8.50 14.51
CA LEU A 74 9.74 8.61 13.27
C LEU A 74 10.84 7.55 13.14
N ASN A 75 11.31 7.00 14.26
CA ASN A 75 12.28 5.91 14.26
C ASN A 75 11.65 4.53 13.93
N LEU A 76 10.32 4.42 13.89
CA LEU A 76 9.64 3.17 13.55
C LEU A 76 9.56 2.96 12.03
N PRO A 77 9.91 1.76 11.51
CA PRO A 77 9.85 1.47 10.09
C PRO A 77 8.50 1.79 9.43
N GLY A 78 8.53 2.59 8.36
CA GLY A 78 7.33 2.94 7.59
C GLY A 78 6.47 4.03 8.20
N ILE A 79 6.87 4.62 9.33
CA ILE A 79 6.27 5.83 9.88
C ILE A 79 7.07 7.04 9.39
N GLY A 80 6.50 7.80 8.47
CA GLY A 80 7.02 9.11 8.07
C GLY A 80 6.27 10.26 8.74
N GLU A 81 6.70 11.48 8.46
CA GLU A 81 6.12 12.74 8.98
C GLU A 81 4.59 12.75 9.06
N TYR A 82 3.91 12.48 7.95
CA TYR A 82 2.44 12.45 7.93
C TYR A 82 1.85 11.46 8.96
N THR A 83 2.41 10.24 9.04
CA THR A 83 1.88 9.18 9.91
C THR A 83 2.21 9.44 11.38
N ALA A 84 3.41 9.95 11.68
CA ALA A 84 3.78 10.35 13.03
C ALA A 84 2.85 11.47 13.54
N ASN A 85 2.66 12.53 12.75
CA ASN A 85 1.75 13.61 13.10
C ASN A 85 0.29 13.13 13.22
N ALA A 86 -0.14 12.16 12.40
CA ALA A 86 -1.48 11.59 12.49
C ALA A 86 -1.66 10.80 13.80
N ILE A 87 -0.67 10.01 14.20
CA ILE A 87 -0.70 9.29 15.48
C ILE A 87 -0.72 10.27 16.66
N VAL A 88 0.14 11.30 16.64
CA VAL A 88 0.20 12.31 17.71
C VAL A 88 -1.12 13.09 17.81
N ALA A 89 -1.65 13.57 16.68
CA ALA A 89 -2.88 14.34 16.65
C ALA A 89 -4.14 13.51 16.90
N ILE A 90 -4.30 12.39 16.20
CA ILE A 90 -5.52 11.58 16.24
C ILE A 90 -5.44 10.56 17.37
N GLY A 91 -4.35 9.83 17.49
CA GLY A 91 -4.17 8.85 18.57
C GLY A 91 -4.13 9.53 19.94
N TYR A 92 -3.19 10.46 20.12
CA TYR A 92 -2.92 11.08 21.42
C TYR A 92 -3.61 12.42 21.69
N ASN A 93 -4.37 12.97 20.71
CA ASN A 93 -4.99 14.29 20.83
C ASN A 93 -4.00 15.42 21.19
N LYS A 94 -2.74 15.28 20.77
CA LYS A 94 -1.69 16.28 20.98
C LYS A 94 -1.58 17.21 19.77
N ARG A 95 -0.98 18.39 19.96
CA ARG A 95 -0.79 19.35 18.87
C ARG A 95 0.19 18.79 17.83
N ALA A 96 -0.36 18.36 16.70
CA ALA A 96 0.38 17.94 15.51
C ALA A 96 -0.49 18.11 14.26
N PHE A 97 0.15 18.19 13.09
CA PHE A 97 -0.53 18.49 11.83
C PHE A 97 -0.20 17.43 10.77
N PRO A 98 -1.05 16.41 10.59
CA PRO A 98 -0.87 15.43 9.53
C PRO A 98 -1.22 16.03 8.16
N ILE A 99 -0.19 16.60 7.52
CA ILE A 99 -0.33 17.30 6.24
C ILE A 99 -0.21 16.28 5.10
N ASP A 100 -1.34 16.01 4.44
CA ASP A 100 -1.36 15.28 3.18
C ASP A 100 -1.46 16.24 1.98
N VAL A 101 -1.51 15.67 0.78
CA VAL A 101 -1.66 16.44 -0.46
C VAL A 101 -2.98 17.22 -0.54
N ASN A 102 -3.98 16.90 0.28
CA ASN A 102 -5.27 17.57 0.31
C ASN A 102 -5.24 18.78 1.23
N VAL A 103 -4.77 18.61 2.46
CA VAL A 103 -4.58 19.70 3.43
C VAL A 103 -3.63 20.74 2.86
N LYS A 104 -2.48 20.31 2.33
CA LYS A 104 -1.51 21.20 1.69
C LYS A 104 -2.13 22.01 0.56
N ARG A 105 -2.90 21.35 -0.32
CA ARG A 105 -3.58 22.00 -1.44
C ARG A 105 -4.61 23.03 -0.97
N LEU A 106 -5.37 22.72 0.08
CA LEU A 106 -6.33 23.66 0.66
C LEU A 106 -5.60 24.93 1.14
N ILE A 107 -4.59 24.79 1.99
CA ILE A 107 -3.86 25.94 2.55
C ILE A 107 -3.15 26.75 1.45
N SER A 108 -2.46 26.08 0.52
CA SER A 108 -1.84 26.72 -0.64
C SER A 108 -2.83 27.54 -1.47
N ARG A 109 -4.06 27.04 -1.67
CA ARG A 109 -5.10 27.75 -2.42
C ARG A 109 -5.66 28.94 -1.67
N LEU A 110 -5.85 28.83 -0.35
CA LEU A 110 -6.34 29.93 0.48
C LEU A 110 -5.47 31.17 0.31
N ILE A 111 -4.15 31.00 0.28
CA ILE A 111 -3.20 32.12 0.17
C ILE A 111 -2.60 32.32 -1.23
N LYS A 112 -2.96 31.47 -2.22
CA LYS A 112 -2.46 31.50 -3.61
C LYS A 112 -0.93 31.35 -3.69
N GLU A 113 -0.36 30.45 -2.90
CA GLU A 113 1.08 30.17 -2.87
C GLU A 113 1.39 28.67 -2.89
N SER A 114 2.53 28.28 -3.45
CA SER A 114 3.04 26.92 -3.35
C SER A 114 3.80 26.77 -2.04
N LEU A 115 3.28 25.96 -1.13
CA LEU A 115 3.87 25.80 0.20
C LEU A 115 4.65 24.49 0.33
N THR A 116 5.63 24.47 1.22
CA THR A 116 6.21 23.23 1.76
C THR A 116 5.34 22.70 2.89
N ASP A 117 5.55 21.44 3.29
CA ASP A 117 4.80 20.86 4.41
C ASP A 117 5.12 21.59 5.73
N GLN A 118 6.37 22.05 5.87
CA GLN A 118 6.80 22.86 7.01
C GLN A 118 6.05 24.20 7.05
N GLN A 119 5.96 24.94 5.93
CA GLN A 119 5.23 26.21 5.88
C GLN A 119 3.74 26.03 6.20
N VAL A 120 3.12 24.96 5.69
CA VAL A 120 1.73 24.62 6.05
C VAL A 120 1.62 24.36 7.55
N SER A 121 2.54 23.60 8.14
CA SER A 121 2.58 23.32 9.58
C SER A 121 2.69 24.61 10.40
N GLU A 122 3.57 25.53 10.01
CA GLU A 122 3.75 26.83 10.69
C GLU A 122 2.47 27.68 10.64
N ILE A 123 1.79 27.73 9.50
CA ILE A 123 0.49 28.42 9.36
C ILE A 123 -0.55 27.76 10.28
N LEU A 124 -0.67 26.44 10.24
CA LEU A 124 -1.61 25.69 11.07
C LEU A 124 -1.34 25.91 12.56
N ASN A 125 -0.07 25.95 12.98
CA ASN A 125 0.32 26.24 14.35
C ASN A 125 -0.14 27.63 14.80
N LYS A 126 0.04 28.65 13.95
CA LYS A 126 -0.39 30.03 14.25
C LYS A 126 -1.91 30.17 14.37
N ILE A 127 -2.68 29.52 13.51
CA ILE A 127 -4.16 29.66 13.51
C ILE A 127 -4.85 28.75 14.54
N THR A 128 -4.13 27.79 15.13
CA THR A 128 -4.69 26.84 16.11
C THR A 128 -4.21 27.07 17.53
N LEU A 129 -3.64 28.24 17.85
CA LEU A 129 -3.13 28.57 19.19
C LEU A 129 -4.17 28.32 20.30
N LYS A 130 -5.43 28.68 20.07
CA LYS A 130 -6.55 28.51 21.02
C LYS A 130 -7.28 27.17 20.91
N LYS A 131 -6.88 26.27 19.98
CA LYS A 131 -7.55 24.97 19.80
C LYS A 131 -7.18 24.01 20.92
N ARG A 132 -8.19 23.31 21.43
CA ARG A 132 -8.07 22.34 22.54
C ARG A 132 -8.21 20.89 22.11
N ASN A 133 -8.71 20.63 20.90
CA ASN A 133 -8.92 19.26 20.38
C ASN A 133 -8.28 19.11 19.00
N PHE A 134 -7.10 18.50 18.97
CA PHE A 134 -6.32 18.30 17.76
C PHE A 134 -6.75 17.06 16.98
N ARG A 135 -7.35 16.06 17.65
CA ARG A 135 -7.95 14.89 17.00
C ARG A 135 -9.04 15.31 16.02
N LYS A 136 -10.08 15.99 16.53
CA LYS A 136 -11.19 16.49 15.72
C LYS A 136 -10.71 17.44 14.63
N PHE A 137 -9.75 18.32 14.94
CA PHE A 137 -9.19 19.25 13.97
C PHE A 137 -8.51 18.51 12.81
N ALA A 138 -7.63 17.56 13.11
CA ALA A 138 -6.91 16.79 12.10
C ALA A 138 -7.85 15.98 11.21
N GLU A 139 -8.79 15.23 11.79
CA GLU A 139 -9.78 14.45 11.04
C GLU A 139 -10.65 15.35 10.16
N SER A 140 -11.21 16.43 10.73
CA SER A 140 -12.04 17.37 9.98
C SER A 140 -11.28 18.03 8.83
N MET A 141 -10.00 18.39 9.03
CA MET A 141 -9.17 18.98 7.97
C MET A 141 -8.89 18.00 6.83
N MET A 142 -8.63 16.73 7.15
CA MET A 142 -8.45 15.69 6.12
C MET A 142 -9.75 15.47 5.33
N ASP A 143 -10.87 15.29 6.02
CA ASP A 143 -12.16 15.03 5.40
C ASP A 143 -12.63 16.23 4.57
N TYR A 144 -12.55 17.44 5.13
CA TYR A 144 -12.95 18.66 4.44
C TYR A 144 -12.07 18.94 3.21
N SER A 145 -10.75 18.84 3.33
CA SER A 145 -9.85 19.15 2.22
C SER A 145 -9.94 18.13 1.06
N SER A 146 -10.29 16.88 1.36
CA SER A 146 -10.50 15.83 0.36
C SER A 146 -11.88 15.89 -0.29
N SER A 147 -12.92 16.24 0.48
CA SER A 147 -14.31 16.32 0.01
C SER A 147 -14.64 17.64 -0.70
N ILE A 148 -14.20 18.79 -0.19
CA ILE A 148 -14.58 20.10 -0.73
C ILE A 148 -13.53 20.64 -1.70
N CYS A 149 -12.28 20.77 -1.24
CA CYS A 149 -11.21 21.41 -2.02
C CYS A 149 -10.55 20.41 -3.00
N LYS A 150 -11.33 19.75 -3.85
CA LYS A 150 -10.84 18.71 -4.78
C LYS A 150 -9.81 19.26 -5.76
N LYS A 151 -8.92 18.39 -6.25
CA LYS A 151 -7.77 18.76 -7.10
C LYS A 151 -8.16 19.53 -8.36
N ASN A 152 -9.12 19.05 -9.14
CA ASN A 152 -9.47 19.67 -10.42
C ASN A 152 -10.76 20.51 -10.34
N TYR A 153 -11.74 20.03 -9.58
CA TYR A 153 -13.08 20.63 -9.49
C TYR A 153 -13.45 20.86 -8.02
N PRO A 154 -12.84 21.87 -7.36
CA PRO A 154 -13.20 22.18 -5.98
C PRO A 154 -14.65 22.70 -5.89
N GLN A 155 -15.37 22.30 -4.85
CA GLN A 155 -16.74 22.76 -4.58
C GLN A 155 -16.70 24.12 -3.87
N CYS A 156 -16.24 25.16 -4.57
CA CYS A 156 -16.04 26.48 -3.96
C CYS A 156 -17.32 27.08 -3.37
N GLN A 157 -18.48 26.84 -3.99
CA GLN A 157 -19.78 27.31 -3.48
C GLN A 157 -20.15 26.73 -2.11
N GLU A 158 -19.69 25.52 -1.82
CA GLU A 158 -19.90 24.83 -0.53
C GLU A 158 -18.74 25.10 0.45
N CYS A 159 -17.71 25.84 0.02
CA CYS A 159 -16.50 26.02 0.81
C CYS A 159 -16.66 27.13 1.85
N ILE A 160 -16.59 26.79 3.13
CA ILE A 160 -16.66 27.75 4.24
C ILE A 160 -15.55 28.81 4.21
N PHE A 161 -14.46 28.56 3.47
CA PHE A 161 -13.35 29.49 3.31
C PHE A 161 -13.43 30.33 2.03
N GLN A 162 -14.53 30.25 1.25
CA GLN A 162 -14.61 30.88 -0.06
C GLN A 162 -14.32 32.38 -0.04
N SER A 163 -14.83 33.10 0.97
CA SER A 163 -14.65 34.55 1.13
C SER A 163 -13.21 34.95 1.47
N TYR A 164 -12.42 34.04 2.03
CA TYR A 164 -11.03 34.27 2.41
C TYR A 164 -10.02 33.67 1.42
N CYS A 165 -10.50 32.89 0.44
CA CYS A 165 -9.64 32.11 -0.44
C CYS A 165 -9.23 32.90 -1.68
N LYS A 166 -7.94 33.27 -1.77
CA LYS A 166 -7.35 33.94 -2.94
C LYS A 166 -7.38 33.12 -4.24
N SER A 167 -7.83 31.86 -4.17
CA SER A 167 -8.01 30.97 -5.32
C SER A 167 -9.44 30.45 -5.48
N ALA A 168 -10.42 31.02 -4.77
CA ALA A 168 -11.83 30.67 -4.94
C ALA A 168 -12.26 30.86 -6.40
N PHE A 169 -13.10 29.93 -6.89
CA PHE A 169 -13.68 29.94 -8.24
C PHE A 169 -12.68 29.94 -9.42
N LYS A 170 -11.38 29.78 -9.16
CA LYS A 170 -10.39 29.64 -10.23
C LYS A 170 -10.52 28.30 -10.93
N LYS A 171 -10.35 28.31 -12.25
CA LYS A 171 -10.23 27.10 -13.06
C LYS A 171 -8.86 26.47 -12.83
N PHE A 172 -8.84 25.21 -12.39
CA PHE A 172 -7.61 24.44 -12.23
C PHE A 172 -7.46 23.48 -13.41
N ILE A 173 -6.41 23.67 -14.20
CA ILE A 173 -6.12 22.80 -15.33
C ILE A 173 -5.65 21.43 -14.78
N PRO A 174 -6.25 20.31 -15.21
CA PRO A 174 -5.77 18.99 -14.83
C PRO A 174 -4.31 18.83 -15.29
N LEU A 175 -3.40 18.52 -14.36
CA LEU A 175 -2.04 18.14 -14.73
C LEU A 175 -2.08 17.00 -15.76
N LYS A 176 -1.23 17.09 -16.80
CA LYS A 176 -1.09 16.02 -17.80
C LYS A 176 -0.96 14.66 -17.09
N LYS A 177 -1.79 13.70 -17.52
CA LYS A 177 -1.72 12.33 -16.99
C LYS A 177 -0.30 11.82 -17.20
N LYS A 178 0.31 11.25 -16.17
CA LYS A 178 1.62 10.58 -16.31
C LYS A 178 1.54 9.55 -17.43
N LYS A 179 2.60 9.45 -18.24
CA LYS A 179 2.68 8.47 -19.33
C LYS A 179 2.52 7.06 -18.74
N ILE A 180 1.54 6.34 -19.27
CA ILE A 180 1.28 4.95 -18.90
C ILE A 180 2.27 4.08 -19.65
N LEU A 181 2.98 3.22 -18.93
CA LEU A 181 3.99 2.33 -19.50
C LEU A 181 3.34 0.99 -19.84
N SER A 182 3.10 0.74 -21.12
CA SER A 182 2.59 -0.55 -21.60
C SER A 182 3.72 -1.57 -21.69
N LYS A 183 3.52 -2.76 -21.11
CA LYS A 183 4.46 -3.89 -21.15
C LYS A 183 3.73 -5.19 -21.44
N ASN A 184 4.43 -6.15 -22.05
CA ASN A 184 3.97 -7.52 -22.17
C ASN A 184 4.80 -8.39 -21.23
N ILE A 185 4.16 -9.34 -20.55
CA ILE A 185 4.85 -10.32 -19.72
C ILE A 185 4.11 -11.65 -19.79
N ASN A 186 4.87 -12.75 -19.89
CA ASN A 186 4.30 -14.08 -19.82
C ASN A 186 4.55 -14.65 -18.43
N PHE A 187 3.54 -15.30 -17.86
CA PHE A 187 3.68 -16.14 -16.68
C PHE A 187 3.45 -17.60 -17.06
N TYR A 188 4.08 -18.51 -16.33
CA TYR A 188 4.06 -19.93 -16.59
C TYR A 188 3.54 -20.67 -15.35
N LEU A 189 2.39 -21.32 -15.50
CA LEU A 189 1.87 -22.32 -14.57
C LEU A 189 2.58 -23.63 -14.88
N ILE A 190 3.69 -23.86 -14.18
CA ILE A 190 4.45 -25.10 -14.28
C ILE A 190 3.93 -26.04 -13.19
N GLU A 191 3.28 -27.12 -13.60
CA GLU A 191 2.52 -27.97 -12.70
C GLU A 191 2.86 -29.45 -12.85
N THR A 192 2.80 -30.16 -11.73
CA THR A 192 2.62 -31.61 -11.70
C THR A 192 1.15 -31.93 -11.40
N LYS A 193 0.81 -33.22 -11.26
CA LYS A 193 -0.55 -33.64 -10.88
C LYS A 193 -1.04 -32.88 -9.63
N ASN A 194 -0.18 -32.70 -8.62
CA ASN A 194 -0.57 -32.20 -7.30
C ASN A 194 0.17 -30.93 -6.85
N LYS A 195 1.20 -30.45 -7.56
CA LYS A 195 2.00 -29.29 -7.15
C LYS A 195 2.14 -28.24 -8.24
N ILE A 196 2.41 -27.01 -7.83
CA ILE A 196 2.75 -25.87 -8.70
C ILE A 196 4.13 -25.35 -8.32
N CYS A 197 4.95 -25.03 -9.31
CA CYS A 197 6.26 -24.44 -9.14
C CYS A 197 6.16 -22.92 -8.95
N PHE A 198 6.89 -22.42 -7.96
CA PHE A 198 7.08 -20.99 -7.71
C PHE A 198 8.57 -20.66 -7.65
N VAL A 199 8.93 -19.42 -7.97
CA VAL A 199 10.28 -18.87 -7.78
C VAL A 199 10.38 -18.10 -6.47
N LYS A 200 11.45 -18.34 -5.71
CA LYS A 200 11.76 -17.63 -4.45
C LYS A 200 12.42 -16.28 -4.70
N ASN A 201 13.26 -16.19 -5.74
CA ASN A 201 14.01 -15.00 -6.12
C ASN A 201 13.56 -14.47 -7.49
N PRO A 202 12.35 -13.90 -7.59
CA PRO A 202 11.77 -13.51 -8.87
C PRO A 202 12.52 -12.33 -9.51
N LYS A 203 12.73 -12.40 -10.83
CA LYS A 203 13.23 -11.26 -11.61
C LYS A 203 12.16 -10.20 -11.86
N PHE A 204 10.88 -10.54 -11.69
CA PHE A 204 9.79 -9.58 -11.77
C PHE A 204 9.83 -8.62 -10.57
N GLN A 205 10.12 -7.34 -10.84
CA GLN A 205 10.47 -6.35 -9.80
C GLN A 205 9.36 -6.04 -8.77
N PHE A 206 8.11 -6.45 -9.02
CA PHE A 206 6.97 -6.18 -8.14
C PHE A 206 6.80 -7.34 -7.15
N TYR A 207 6.30 -7.09 -5.94
CA TYR A 207 6.07 -8.15 -4.95
C TYR A 207 7.35 -8.93 -4.54
N LYS A 208 8.50 -8.27 -4.44
CA LYS A 208 9.81 -8.91 -4.15
C LYS A 208 9.87 -9.81 -2.90
N ASN A 209 8.96 -9.62 -1.94
CA ASN A 209 8.90 -10.39 -0.69
C ASN A 209 7.93 -11.57 -0.76
N PHE A 210 7.52 -11.96 -1.97
CA PHE A 210 6.61 -13.06 -2.22
C PHE A 210 7.26 -14.03 -3.18
N ILE A 211 6.89 -15.30 -3.06
CA ILE A 211 7.12 -16.27 -4.14
C ILE A 211 6.25 -15.92 -5.34
N HIS A 212 6.77 -16.11 -6.55
CA HIS A 212 6.05 -15.80 -7.79
C HIS A 212 5.83 -17.03 -8.63
N LEU A 213 4.81 -16.98 -9.48
CA LEU A 213 4.81 -17.86 -10.64
C LEU A 213 5.98 -17.49 -11.55
N PRO A 214 6.68 -18.46 -12.15
CA PRO A 214 7.73 -18.20 -13.14
C PRO A 214 7.23 -17.26 -14.24
N SER A 215 8.06 -16.31 -14.63
CA SER A 215 7.76 -15.32 -15.66
C SER A 215 8.73 -15.43 -16.83
N SER A 216 8.44 -14.74 -17.94
CA SER A 216 9.37 -14.62 -19.08
C SER A 216 10.70 -13.96 -18.75
N LEU A 217 10.85 -13.40 -17.54
CA LEU A 217 12.10 -12.83 -17.05
C LEU A 217 13.00 -13.91 -16.40
N ASP A 218 12.44 -15.03 -15.98
CA ASP A 218 13.15 -16.11 -15.27
C ASP A 218 13.75 -17.11 -16.29
N LYS A 219 14.58 -16.59 -17.20
CA LYS A 219 15.11 -17.30 -18.38
C LYS A 219 15.86 -18.60 -18.03
N GLU A 220 16.68 -18.57 -16.98
CA GLU A 220 17.46 -19.73 -16.53
C GLU A 220 16.55 -20.88 -16.12
N LEU A 221 15.48 -20.60 -15.36
CA LEU A 221 14.49 -21.60 -14.98
C LEU A 221 13.76 -22.14 -16.21
N LEU A 222 13.27 -21.25 -17.07
CA LEU A 222 12.54 -21.63 -18.28
C LEU A 222 13.38 -22.43 -19.28
N SER A 223 14.72 -22.32 -19.21
CA SER A 223 15.62 -23.10 -20.06
C SER A 223 15.52 -24.61 -19.79
N LYS A 224 15.18 -24.99 -18.55
CA LYS A 224 14.98 -26.39 -18.12
C LYS A 224 13.70 -27.00 -18.71
N TYR A 225 12.72 -26.16 -19.05
CA TYR A 225 11.43 -26.56 -19.63
C TYR A 225 11.32 -26.20 -21.12
N LYS A 226 12.43 -26.25 -21.87
CA LYS A 226 12.45 -25.92 -23.31
C LYS A 226 11.74 -26.98 -24.16
N LYS A 227 11.83 -28.26 -23.76
CA LYS A 227 11.25 -29.39 -24.49
C LYS A 227 9.77 -29.60 -24.17
N ASP A 228 9.29 -29.09 -23.04
CA ASP A 228 7.89 -29.21 -22.65
C ASP A 228 6.98 -28.33 -23.50
N LYS A 229 5.79 -28.85 -23.81
CA LYS A 229 4.76 -28.12 -24.56
C LYS A 229 4.21 -26.98 -23.69
N LYS A 230 4.20 -25.77 -24.26
CA LYS A 230 3.67 -24.56 -23.61
C LYS A 230 2.31 -24.23 -24.20
N ILE A 231 1.26 -24.33 -23.41
CA ILE A 231 -0.11 -24.09 -23.87
C ILE A 231 -0.58 -22.74 -23.34
N LEU A 232 -0.92 -21.80 -24.22
CA LEU A 232 -1.53 -20.54 -23.79
C LEU A 232 -2.93 -20.85 -23.24
N LYS A 233 -3.16 -20.57 -21.95
CA LYS A 233 -4.47 -20.79 -21.32
C LYS A 233 -5.36 -19.57 -21.47
N PHE A 234 -4.84 -18.39 -21.16
CA PHE A 234 -5.59 -17.13 -21.26
C PHE A 234 -4.65 -15.91 -21.21
N SER A 235 -5.21 -14.76 -21.57
CA SER A 235 -4.55 -13.46 -21.49
C SER A 235 -5.45 -12.41 -20.89
N PHE A 236 -4.89 -11.47 -20.14
CA PHE A 236 -5.64 -10.37 -19.54
C PHE A 236 -4.79 -9.11 -19.38
N LYS A 237 -5.47 -7.96 -19.22
CA LYS A 237 -4.81 -6.71 -18.85
C LYS A 237 -4.74 -6.57 -17.33
N TYR A 238 -3.62 -6.09 -16.83
CA TYR A 238 -3.41 -5.87 -15.39
C TYR A 238 -2.61 -4.59 -15.15
N SER A 239 -3.03 -3.78 -14.18
CA SER A 239 -2.36 -2.51 -13.88
C SER A 239 -1.64 -2.57 -12.53
N ILE A 240 -0.39 -2.14 -12.51
CA ILE A 240 0.38 -1.95 -11.27
C ILE A 240 1.00 -0.56 -11.34
N THR A 241 0.66 0.29 -10.37
CA THR A 241 1.09 1.70 -10.31
C THR A 241 0.84 2.45 -11.64
N ASN A 242 1.88 2.72 -12.43
CA ASN A 242 1.83 3.40 -13.73
C ASN A 242 2.08 2.45 -14.92
N TYR A 243 2.19 1.14 -14.67
CA TYR A 243 2.36 0.13 -15.69
C TYR A 243 1.03 -0.53 -16.05
N ARG A 244 0.80 -0.71 -17.34
CA ARG A 244 -0.27 -1.57 -17.88
C ARG A 244 0.37 -2.79 -18.53
N PHE A 245 0.13 -3.95 -17.96
CA PHE A 245 0.61 -5.21 -18.48
C PHE A 245 -0.46 -5.86 -19.35
N LYS A 246 -0.06 -6.34 -20.54
CA LYS A 246 -0.74 -7.47 -21.20
C LYS A 246 -0.06 -8.73 -20.70
N ILE A 247 -0.81 -9.51 -19.92
CA ILE A 247 -0.35 -10.74 -19.31
C ILE A 247 -0.84 -11.91 -20.14
N ASN A 248 0.05 -12.83 -20.46
CA ASN A 248 -0.29 -14.12 -21.05
C ASN A 248 0.11 -15.22 -20.07
N VAL A 249 -0.78 -16.17 -19.83
CA VAL A 249 -0.53 -17.29 -18.92
C VAL A 249 -0.41 -18.57 -19.74
N PHE A 250 0.75 -19.21 -19.62
CA PHE A 250 1.04 -20.49 -20.26
C PHE A 250 1.04 -21.61 -19.22
N GLU A 251 0.48 -22.75 -19.56
CA GLU A 251 0.56 -23.98 -18.79
C GLU A 251 1.69 -24.86 -19.32
N ILE A 252 2.42 -25.47 -18.40
CA ILE A 252 3.46 -26.47 -18.65
C ILE A 252 3.22 -27.62 -17.68
N LEU A 253 2.85 -28.79 -18.22
CA LEU A 253 2.80 -30.02 -17.44
C LEU A 253 4.17 -30.67 -17.51
N SER A 254 4.87 -30.77 -16.38
CA SER A 254 6.23 -31.32 -16.33
C SER A 254 6.50 -32.03 -15.00
N LYS A 255 7.64 -32.73 -14.92
CA LYS A 255 8.10 -33.37 -13.68
C LYS A 255 8.72 -32.33 -12.74
N GLU A 256 8.80 -32.66 -11.45
CA GLU A 256 9.51 -31.83 -10.48
C GLU A 256 11.01 -31.85 -10.79
N PHE A 257 11.62 -30.67 -10.88
CA PHE A 257 13.06 -30.52 -10.91
C PHE A 257 13.51 -30.07 -9.51
N ASP A 258 14.10 -30.96 -8.72
CA ASP A 258 14.43 -30.66 -7.33
C ASP A 258 15.80 -29.95 -7.14
N ASN A 259 16.64 -29.94 -8.18
CA ASN A 259 18.01 -29.42 -8.07
C ASN A 259 18.13 -27.89 -8.29
N ASN A 260 17.11 -27.10 -7.94
CA ASN A 260 17.21 -25.63 -8.04
C ASN A 260 16.81 -24.95 -6.72
N PRO A 261 17.75 -24.33 -5.99
CA PRO A 261 17.45 -23.68 -4.72
C PRO A 261 16.48 -22.50 -4.86
N ASP A 262 16.40 -21.90 -6.05
CA ASP A 262 15.57 -20.74 -6.36
C ASP A 262 14.10 -21.05 -6.63
N ILE A 263 13.70 -22.34 -6.64
CA ILE A 263 12.30 -22.73 -6.80
C ILE A 263 11.77 -23.46 -5.58
N ILE A 264 10.44 -23.48 -5.50
CA ILE A 264 9.70 -24.26 -4.52
C ILE A 264 8.46 -24.85 -5.19
N TRP A 265 8.22 -26.12 -4.92
CA TRP A 265 7.00 -26.81 -5.34
C TRP A 265 6.00 -26.82 -4.19
N ILE A 266 4.81 -26.30 -4.44
CA ILE A 266 3.76 -26.15 -3.42
C ILE A 266 2.58 -27.00 -3.83
N LYS A 267 2.04 -27.79 -2.89
CA LYS A 267 0.84 -28.59 -3.14
C LYS A 267 -0.33 -27.67 -3.48
N LYS A 268 -1.12 -28.04 -4.48
CA LYS A 268 -2.31 -27.30 -4.91
C LYS A 268 -3.27 -27.01 -3.75
N SER A 269 -3.42 -27.97 -2.82
CA SER A 269 -4.25 -27.84 -1.61
C SER A 269 -3.71 -26.86 -0.55
N GLU A 270 -2.43 -26.48 -0.63
CA GLU A 270 -1.77 -25.58 0.32
C GLU A 270 -1.67 -24.14 -0.19
N ILE A 271 -1.97 -23.89 -1.46
CA ILE A 271 -1.90 -22.56 -2.10
C ILE A 271 -2.76 -21.53 -1.37
N SER A 272 -3.94 -21.92 -0.91
CA SER A 272 -4.84 -21.03 -0.15
C SER A 272 -4.26 -20.61 1.20
N LYS A 273 -3.28 -21.38 1.73
CA LYS A 273 -2.68 -21.16 3.05
C LYS A 273 -1.47 -20.23 3.01
N ILE A 274 -0.96 -19.86 1.84
CA ILE A 274 0.21 -18.99 1.68
C ILE A 274 -0.21 -17.58 1.23
N PRO A 275 0.54 -16.53 1.64
CA PRO A 275 0.25 -15.18 1.20
C PRO A 275 0.65 -15.02 -0.27
N ILE A 276 -0.33 -14.79 -1.14
CA ILE A 276 -0.10 -14.62 -2.58
C ILE A 276 -0.61 -13.23 -3.03
N PRO A 277 0.18 -12.48 -3.84
CA PRO A 277 -0.27 -11.25 -4.50
C PRO A 277 -1.52 -11.43 -5.35
N THR A 278 -2.34 -10.38 -5.45
CA THR A 278 -3.60 -10.38 -6.22
C THR A 278 -3.42 -10.78 -7.68
N LEU A 279 -2.27 -10.44 -8.28
CA LEU A 279 -1.94 -10.85 -9.65
C LEU A 279 -1.89 -12.37 -9.77
N PHE A 280 -1.13 -13.05 -8.91
CA PHE A 280 -0.99 -14.51 -8.97
C PHE A 280 -2.26 -15.22 -8.51
N LYS A 281 -3.02 -14.65 -7.56
CA LYS A 281 -4.37 -15.16 -7.25
C LYS A 281 -5.28 -15.16 -8.48
N LYS A 282 -5.23 -14.10 -9.30
CA LYS A 282 -5.99 -14.04 -10.55
C LYS A 282 -5.50 -15.04 -11.61
N ILE A 283 -4.23 -15.44 -11.56
CA ILE A 283 -3.68 -16.46 -12.48
C ILE A 283 -4.05 -17.87 -12.03
N LEU A 284 -4.15 -18.09 -10.71
CA LEU A 284 -4.43 -19.39 -10.10
C LEU A 284 -5.93 -19.70 -9.95
N ASN A 285 -6.79 -18.69 -10.06
CA ASN A 285 -8.25 -18.82 -10.11
C ASN A 285 -8.72 -18.96 -11.56
#